data_AF-A0A151G9V4-F1
#
_entry.id   AF-A0A151G9V4-F1
#
_cell.length_a   1.000
_cell.length_b   1.000
_cell.length_c   1.000
_cell.angle_alpha   90.00
_cell.angle_beta   90.00
_cell.angle_gamma   90.00
#
_symmetry.space_group_name_H-M   'P 1'
#
loop_
_entity.id
_entity.type
_entity.pdbx_description
1 polymer ?
#
loop_
_entity_poly.entity_id
_entity_poly.type
_entity_poly.pdbx_seq_one_letter_code
_entity_poly.pdbx_strand_id
1 'polypeptide(L)'
;MKKKFRTKLKKLQYFKLTFLPGFCTKLLKKELVPIKKGKTSSFLIQLLEKQKLKYNYRLKENQIKKYFKYIKLLKIFNLIQIIELRLDATIFRLGFAKSINQARQLITHGFIFINSILVKKPSFILTEKDLIYINPKKFTI
;
A
#
# COMPACT_ATOMS: atom_id res chain seq x y z
N MET A 1 -6.44 -32.11 -9.05
CA MET A 1 -6.70 -30.78 -8.42
C MET A 1 -5.63 -29.76 -8.82
N LYS A 2 -5.89 -28.91 -9.83
CA LYS A 2 -4.94 -27.87 -10.28
C LYS A 2 -4.83 -26.80 -9.18
N LYS A 3 -3.69 -26.74 -8.48
CA LYS A 3 -3.39 -25.71 -7.46
C LYS A 3 -3.60 -24.32 -8.09
N LYS A 4 -4.68 -23.61 -7.73
CA LYS A 4 -4.90 -22.20 -8.09
C LYS A 4 -3.65 -21.42 -7.69
N PHE A 5 -2.80 -21.06 -8.65
CA PHE A 5 -1.67 -20.17 -8.41
C PHE A 5 -2.19 -18.88 -7.77
N ARG A 6 -1.86 -18.69 -6.48
CA ARG A 6 -2.29 -17.58 -5.62
C ARG A 6 -2.10 -16.27 -6.38
N THR A 7 -3.20 -15.59 -6.70
CA THR A 7 -3.27 -14.38 -7.56
C THR A 7 -2.22 -13.30 -7.23
N LYS A 8 -1.84 -13.22 -5.96
CA LYS A 8 -0.78 -12.34 -5.44
C LYS A 8 0.63 -12.66 -6.00
N LEU A 9 1.01 -13.94 -6.07
CA LEU A 9 2.31 -14.36 -6.62
C LEU A 9 2.41 -14.10 -8.12
N LYS A 10 1.30 -14.28 -8.86
CA LYS A 10 1.24 -13.94 -10.29
C LYS A 10 1.51 -12.45 -10.53
N LYS A 11 1.04 -11.57 -9.64
CA LYS A 11 1.28 -10.12 -9.74
C LYS A 11 2.74 -9.76 -9.43
N LEU A 12 3.37 -10.40 -8.45
CA LEU A 12 4.80 -10.23 -8.18
C LEU A 12 5.65 -10.67 -9.38
N GLN A 13 5.31 -11.81 -9.99
CA GLN A 13 5.97 -12.31 -11.19
C GLN A 13 5.81 -11.34 -12.38
N TYR A 14 4.60 -10.78 -12.57
CA TYR A 14 4.34 -9.78 -13.61
C TYR A 14 5.23 -8.53 -13.44
N PHE A 15 5.41 -8.05 -12.22
CA PHE A 15 6.28 -6.90 -11.94
C PHE A 15 7.78 -7.23 -11.94
N LYS A 16 8.15 -8.52 -12.07
CA LYS A 16 9.52 -9.03 -11.92
C LYS A 16 10.15 -8.60 -10.60
N LEU A 17 9.37 -8.63 -9.53
CA LEU A 17 9.81 -8.26 -8.19
C LEU A 17 9.82 -9.49 -7.30
N THR A 18 10.91 -9.63 -6.53
CA THR A 18 11.07 -10.68 -5.50
C THR A 18 10.12 -10.47 -4.34
N PHE A 19 9.87 -9.21 -3.99
CA PHE A 19 9.09 -8.81 -2.83
C PHE A 19 8.38 -7.46 -3.04
N LEU A 20 7.12 -7.37 -2.58
CA LEU A 20 6.43 -6.09 -2.36
C LEU A 20 5.95 -6.06 -0.91
N PRO A 21 6.59 -5.28 -0.02
CA PRO A 21 6.34 -5.32 1.41
C PRO A 21 4.89 -4.99 1.77
N GLY A 22 4.31 -3.96 1.16
CA GLY A 22 2.93 -3.56 1.45
C GLY A 22 1.89 -4.54 0.92
N PHE A 23 2.20 -5.25 -0.17
CA PHE A 23 1.26 -6.13 -0.86
C PHE A 23 1.20 -7.55 -0.26
N CYS A 24 2.37 -8.12 0.08
CA CYS A 24 2.52 -9.50 0.50
C CYS A 24 3.71 -9.71 1.43
N THR A 25 3.55 -10.58 2.41
CA THR A 25 4.64 -11.10 3.26
C THR A 25 5.39 -12.27 2.61
N LYS A 26 4.87 -12.83 1.50
CA LYS A 26 5.46 -13.99 0.83
C LYS A 26 6.55 -13.57 -0.13
N LEU A 27 7.72 -14.17 0.03
CA LEU A 27 8.84 -14.07 -0.91
C LEU A 27 8.62 -15.01 -2.10
N LEU A 28 8.94 -14.53 -3.30
CA LEU A 28 8.96 -15.35 -4.50
C LEU A 28 10.21 -16.23 -4.47
N LYS A 29 10.06 -17.52 -4.14
CA LYS A 29 11.16 -18.50 -4.05
C LYS A 29 11.63 -19.05 -5.41
N LYS A 30 10.95 -18.72 -6.51
CA LYS A 30 11.19 -19.32 -7.82
C LYS A 30 11.90 -18.32 -8.73
N GLU A 31 12.89 -18.80 -9.48
CA GLU A 31 13.51 -18.01 -10.56
C GLU A 31 12.42 -17.46 -11.48
N LEU A 32 12.53 -16.17 -11.80
CA LEU A 32 11.54 -15.45 -12.58
C LEU A 32 11.48 -16.04 -13.99
N VAL A 33 10.41 -16.78 -14.33
CA VAL A 33 10.20 -17.24 -15.71
C VAL A 33 10.21 -16.00 -16.63
N PRO A 34 11.12 -15.92 -17.63
CA PRO A 34 11.25 -14.74 -18.46
C PRO A 34 10.00 -14.63 -19.35
N ILE A 35 9.09 -13.72 -18.98
CA ILE A 35 8.02 -13.29 -19.88
C ILE A 35 8.70 -12.66 -21.11
N LYS A 36 8.36 -13.13 -22.32
CA LYS A 36 8.86 -12.58 -23.60
C LYS A 36 8.83 -11.05 -23.54
N LYS A 37 10.01 -10.42 -23.63
CA LYS A 37 10.13 -8.96 -23.60
C LYS A 37 9.57 -8.41 -24.92
N GLY A 38 8.33 -7.91 -24.89
CA GLY A 38 7.86 -7.00 -25.95
C GLY A 38 8.67 -5.69 -25.92
N LYS A 39 8.64 -4.92 -27.02
CA LYS A 39 9.28 -3.60 -27.09
C LYS A 39 8.80 -2.73 -25.92
N THR A 40 9.73 -2.29 -25.07
CA THR A 40 9.42 -1.45 -23.92
C THR A 40 9.29 0.00 -24.37
N SER A 41 8.08 0.55 -24.34
CA SER A 41 7.85 1.99 -24.53
C SER A 41 8.01 2.75 -23.22
N SER A 42 8.32 4.05 -23.30
CA SER A 42 8.36 4.96 -22.13
C SER A 42 7.05 4.94 -21.36
N PHE A 43 5.91 4.88 -22.06
CA PHE A 43 4.58 4.73 -21.46
C PHE A 43 4.43 3.45 -20.65
N LEU A 44 4.91 2.31 -21.17
CA LEU A 44 4.80 1.03 -20.48
C LEU A 44 5.59 1.03 -19.16
N ILE A 45 6.75 1.68 -19.15
CA ILE A 45 7.58 1.84 -17.94
C ILE A 45 6.81 2.62 -16.87
N GLN A 46 6.27 3.79 -17.23
CA GLN A 46 5.47 4.62 -16.32
C GLN A 46 4.20 3.90 -15.83
N LEU A 47 3.54 3.14 -16.71
CA LEU A 47 2.37 2.34 -16.36
C LEU A 47 2.73 1.26 -15.32
N LEU A 48 3.87 0.58 -15.49
CA LEU A 48 4.34 -0.44 -14.55
C LEU A 48 4.69 0.17 -13.19
N GLU A 49 5.37 1.31 -13.15
CA GLU A 49 5.68 2.04 -11.91
C GLU A 49 4.40 2.43 -11.16
N LYS A 50 3.44 3.02 -11.87
CA LYS A 50 2.12 3.35 -11.31
C LYS A 50 1.40 2.10 -10.78
N GLN A 51 1.46 0.98 -11.50
CA GLN A 51 0.86 -0.27 -11.05
C GLN A 51 1.56 -0.82 -9.80
N LYS A 52 2.90 -0.80 -9.74
CA LYS A 52 3.67 -1.21 -8.55
C LYS A 52 3.22 -0.41 -7.33
N LEU A 53 3.15 0.92 -7.44
CA LEU A 53 2.64 1.79 -6.37
C LEU A 53 1.19 1.44 -5.98
N LYS A 54 0.31 1.25 -6.97
CA LYS A 54 -1.10 0.89 -6.75
C LYS A 54 -1.24 -0.38 -5.91
N TYR A 55 -0.47 -1.42 -6.24
CA TYR A 55 -0.52 -2.69 -5.53
C TYR A 55 0.17 -2.64 -4.17
N ASN A 56 1.28 -1.90 -4.04
CA ASN A 56 2.00 -1.77 -2.78
C ASN A 56 1.08 -1.17 -1.71
N TYR A 57 0.53 0.02 -1.96
CA TYR A 57 -0.27 0.78 -1.00
C TYR A 57 -1.78 0.53 -1.09
N ARG A 58 -2.21 -0.50 -1.82
CA ARG A 58 -3.63 -0.86 -1.98
C ARG A 58 -4.51 0.33 -2.45
N LEU A 59 -4.01 1.14 -3.37
CA LEU A 59 -4.69 2.33 -3.86
C LEU A 59 -5.65 2.03 -5.01
N LYS A 60 -6.73 2.80 -5.14
CA LYS A 60 -7.57 2.82 -6.34
C LYS A 60 -7.03 3.87 -7.32
N GLU A 61 -7.25 3.67 -8.63
CA GLU A 61 -6.79 4.63 -9.64
C GLU A 61 -7.42 6.02 -9.46
N ASN A 62 -8.68 6.07 -9.02
CA ASN A 62 -9.37 7.32 -8.71
C ASN A 62 -8.70 8.07 -7.55
N GLN A 63 -8.14 7.35 -6.56
CA GLN A 63 -7.41 7.98 -5.45
C GLN A 63 -6.09 8.56 -5.93
N ILE A 64 -5.34 7.81 -6.75
CA ILE A 64 -4.09 8.29 -7.35
C ILE A 64 -4.36 9.56 -8.18
N LYS A 65 -5.42 9.57 -9.01
CA LYS A 65 -5.83 10.76 -9.77
C LYS A 65 -6.15 11.95 -8.85
N LYS A 66 -6.84 11.73 -7.73
CA LYS A 66 -7.14 12.77 -6.73
C LYS A 66 -5.87 13.33 -6.09
N TYR A 67 -4.92 12.47 -5.72
CA TYR A 67 -3.64 12.91 -5.15
C TYR A 67 -2.82 13.72 -6.15
N PHE A 68 -2.76 13.30 -7.42
CA PHE A 68 -2.12 14.11 -8.46
C PHE A 68 -2.75 15.49 -8.63
N LYS A 69 -4.08 15.60 -8.56
CA LYS A 69 -4.75 16.91 -8.60
C LYS A 69 -4.35 17.76 -7.38
N TYR A 70 -4.34 17.19 -6.19
CA TYR A 70 -3.95 17.87 -4.96
C TYR A 70 -2.49 18.37 -4.99
N ILE A 71 -1.57 17.53 -5.49
CA ILE A 71 -0.16 17.88 -5.67
C ILE A 71 0.02 19.02 -6.67
N LYS A 72 -0.68 18.97 -7.81
CA LYS A 72 -0.61 20.03 -8.82
C LYS A 72 -1.02 21.40 -8.26
N LEU A 73 -1.94 21.42 -7.30
CA LEU A 73 -2.36 22.65 -6.62
C LEU A 73 -1.30 23.14 -5.64
N LEU A 74 -0.76 22.25 -4.79
CA LEU A 74 0.19 22.64 -3.75
C LEU A 74 1.63 22.84 -4.24
N LYS A 75 2.04 22.20 -5.36
CA LYS A 75 3.39 22.18 -5.96
C LYS A 75 4.56 21.76 -5.04
N ILE A 76 4.33 21.59 -3.75
CA ILE A 76 5.36 21.36 -2.73
C ILE A 76 5.58 19.86 -2.44
N PHE A 77 4.53 19.03 -2.59
CA PHE A 77 4.58 17.62 -2.16
C PHE A 77 4.69 16.63 -3.32
N ASN A 78 5.48 15.58 -3.11
CA ASN A 78 5.55 14.43 -4.00
C ASN A 78 4.39 13.45 -3.76
N LEU A 79 4.02 12.68 -4.80
CA LEU A 79 2.96 11.66 -4.69
C LEU A 79 3.24 10.64 -3.59
N ILE A 80 4.50 10.23 -3.47
CA ILE A 80 4.94 9.24 -2.49
C ILE A 80 4.81 9.80 -1.07
N GLN A 81 5.15 11.07 -0.85
CA GLN A 81 5.01 11.71 0.47
C GLN A 81 3.55 11.68 0.94
N ILE A 82 2.60 12.07 0.10
CA ILE A 82 1.17 12.03 0.46
C ILE A 82 0.70 10.60 0.74
N ILE A 83 1.22 9.61 0.00
CA ILE A 83 0.86 8.21 0.20
C ILE A 83 1.43 7.68 1.54
N GLU A 84 2.65 8.05 1.90
CA GLU A 84 3.29 7.67 3.18
C GLU A 84 2.61 8.32 4.38
N LEU A 85 2.05 9.52 4.24
CA LEU A 85 1.28 10.19 5.30
C LEU A 85 -0.09 9.54 5.61
N ARG A 86 -0.53 8.58 4.78
CA ARG A 86 -1.79 7.89 5.05
C ARG A 86 -1.69 7.04 6.30
N LEU A 87 -2.76 7.01 7.09
CA LEU A 87 -2.86 6.21 8.31
C LEU A 87 -2.49 4.73 8.08
N ASP A 88 -2.99 4.12 7.00
CA ASP A 88 -2.65 2.72 6.69
C ASP A 88 -1.18 2.48 6.33
N ALA A 89 -0.52 3.47 5.71
CA ALA A 89 0.90 3.41 5.43
C ALA A 89 1.72 3.62 6.72
N THR A 90 1.38 4.62 7.55
CA THR A 90 2.12 4.89 8.79
C THR A 90 2.06 3.73 9.77
N ILE A 91 0.89 3.11 9.98
CA ILE A 91 0.76 1.91 10.85
C ILE A 91 1.61 0.74 10.34
N PHE A 92 1.66 0.57 9.01
CA PHE A 92 2.52 -0.42 8.40
C PHE A 92 4.02 -0.09 8.61
N ARG A 93 4.41 1.18 8.49
CA ARG A 93 5.78 1.65 8.74
C ARG A 93 6.20 1.54 10.20
N LEU A 94 5.28 1.77 11.13
CA LEU A 94 5.48 1.61 12.57
C LEU A 94 5.61 0.13 12.99
N GLY A 95 5.36 -0.82 12.08
CA GLY A 95 5.53 -2.25 12.35
C GLY A 95 4.36 -2.92 13.07
N PHE A 96 3.30 -2.18 13.41
CA PHE A 96 2.08 -2.75 14.02
C PHE A 96 1.33 -3.72 13.11
N ALA A 97 1.58 -3.68 11.80
CA ALA A 97 1.01 -4.59 10.83
C ALA A 97 2.08 -5.15 9.89
N LYS A 98 2.00 -6.45 9.59
CA LYS A 98 2.92 -7.14 8.67
C LYS A 98 2.65 -6.85 7.20
N SER A 99 1.48 -6.28 6.88
CA SER A 99 1.11 -5.88 5.52
C SER A 99 0.10 -4.73 5.54
N ILE A 100 -0.02 -3.98 4.45
CA ILE A 100 -0.97 -2.85 4.37
C ILE A 100 -2.42 -3.33 4.46
N ASN A 101 -2.73 -4.53 3.96
CA ASN A 101 -4.09 -5.08 4.12
C ASN A 101 -4.42 -5.35 5.60
N GLN A 102 -3.44 -5.83 6.38
CA GLN A 102 -3.60 -6.02 7.82
C GLN A 102 -3.75 -4.68 8.54
N ALA A 103 -2.93 -3.67 8.19
CA ALA A 103 -3.08 -2.32 8.75
C ALA A 103 -4.48 -1.75 8.50
N ARG A 104 -5.00 -1.90 7.27
CA ARG A 104 -6.36 -1.47 6.92
C ARG A 104 -7.42 -2.20 7.72
N GLN A 105 -7.28 -3.51 7.89
CA GLN A 105 -8.18 -4.31 8.69
C GLN A 105 -8.23 -3.78 10.13
N LEU A 106 -7.06 -3.52 10.72
CA LEU A 106 -6.95 -2.98 12.07
C LEU A 106 -7.68 -1.63 12.21
N ILE A 107 -7.47 -0.73 11.25
CA ILE A 107 -8.15 0.58 11.23
C ILE A 107 -9.67 0.40 11.10
N THR A 108 -10.14 -0.43 10.16
CA THR A 108 -11.58 -0.60 9.92
C THR A 108 -12.33 -1.22 11.10
N HIS A 109 -11.67 -2.10 11.87
CA HIS A 109 -12.25 -2.66 13.10
C HIS A 109 -12.20 -1.68 14.29
N GLY A 110 -11.52 -0.54 14.14
CA GLY A 110 -11.50 0.52 15.14
C GLY A 110 -10.60 0.22 16.34
N PHE A 111 -9.41 -0.34 16.10
CA PHE A 111 -8.37 -0.46 17.12
C PHE A 111 -7.59 0.85 17.34
N ILE A 112 -7.73 1.82 16.45
CA ILE A 112 -6.83 2.97 16.34
C ILE A 112 -7.56 4.27 16.61
N PHE A 113 -6.91 5.10 17.41
CA PHE A 113 -7.37 6.41 17.84
C PHE A 113 -6.31 7.45 17.43
N ILE A 114 -6.77 8.60 16.97
CA ILE A 114 -5.92 9.75 16.64
C ILE A 114 -6.38 10.90 17.53
N ASN A 115 -5.48 11.47 18.33
CA ASN A 115 -5.79 12.54 19.28
C ASN A 115 -7.06 12.21 20.12
N SER A 116 -7.12 10.97 20.64
CA SER A 116 -8.23 10.40 21.42
C SER A 116 -9.55 10.13 20.68
N ILE A 117 -9.64 10.39 19.37
CA ILE A 117 -10.83 10.14 18.54
C ILE A 117 -10.66 8.82 17.78
N LEU A 118 -11.71 7.99 17.75
CA LEU A 118 -11.70 6.72 17.02
C LEU A 118 -11.76 6.97 15.50
N VAL A 119 -10.75 6.49 14.75
CA VAL A 119 -10.67 6.68 13.30
C VAL A 119 -10.74 5.35 12.57
N LYS A 120 -11.83 5.13 11.81
CA LYS A 120 -12.03 3.91 10.98
C LYS A 120 -11.63 4.08 9.51
N LYS A 121 -11.15 5.26 9.11
CA LYS A 121 -10.84 5.58 7.71
C LYS A 121 -9.35 5.34 7.43
N PRO A 122 -8.97 4.27 6.68
CA PRO A 122 -7.56 4.00 6.37
C PRO A 122 -6.92 5.05 5.45
N SER A 123 -7.73 5.81 4.71
CA SER A 123 -7.26 6.88 3.83
C SER A 123 -7.19 8.25 4.51
N PHE A 124 -7.20 8.27 5.85
CA PHE A 124 -6.94 9.47 6.63
C PHE A 124 -5.49 9.91 6.40
N ILE A 125 -5.26 11.20 6.17
CA ILE A 125 -3.92 11.78 5.99
C ILE A 125 -3.55 12.37 7.33
N LEU A 126 -2.44 11.92 7.89
CA LEU A 126 -1.91 12.44 9.14
C LEU A 126 -1.23 13.79 8.90
N THR A 127 -1.37 14.65 9.89
CA THR A 127 -0.64 15.91 10.00
C THR A 127 0.52 15.76 10.98
N GLU A 128 1.45 16.71 10.92
CA GLU A 128 2.54 16.77 11.87
C GLU A 128 1.98 16.88 13.29
N LYS A 129 2.63 16.20 14.25
CA LYS A 129 2.27 16.16 15.68
C LYS A 129 0.99 15.39 16.04
N ASP A 130 0.38 14.66 15.11
CA ASP A 130 -0.74 13.76 15.45
C ASP A 130 -0.28 12.60 16.36
N LEU A 131 -1.02 12.38 17.45
CA LEU A 131 -0.77 11.28 18.39
C LEU A 131 -1.63 10.07 18.05
N ILE A 132 -0.97 8.95 17.76
CA ILE A 132 -1.60 7.67 17.42
C ILE A 132 -1.65 6.79 18.67
N TYR A 133 -2.86 6.41 19.08
CA TYR A 133 -3.09 5.48 20.17
C TYR A 133 -3.70 4.17 19.65
N ILE A 134 -3.30 3.05 20.26
CA ILE A 134 -3.88 1.73 20.00
C ILE A 134 -4.65 1.30 21.23
N ASN A 135 -5.90 0.88 21.05
CA ASN A 135 -6.71 0.40 22.15
C ASN A 135 -6.32 -1.05 22.52
N PRO A 136 -5.74 -1.28 23.71
CA PRO A 136 -5.25 -2.60 24.11
C PRO A 136 -6.38 -3.60 24.32
N LYS A 137 -7.58 -3.17 24.76
CA LYS A 137 -8.70 -4.07 25.09
C LYS A 137 -9.26 -4.82 23.90
N LYS A 138 -9.11 -4.25 22.71
CA LYS A 138 -9.57 -4.85 21.47
C LYS A 138 -8.44 -5.63 20.77
N PHE A 139 -7.19 -5.45 21.19
CA PHE A 139 -6.03 -6.08 20.58
C PHE A 139 -5.85 -7.51 21.10
N THR A 140 -6.75 -8.42 20.71
CA THR A 140 -6.61 -9.84 21.00
C THR A 140 -5.86 -10.50 19.84
N ILE A 141 -4.63 -10.96 20.09
CA ILE A 141 -3.73 -11.63 19.14
C ILE A 141 -4.14 -13.10 18.96
#